data_AF-A0A252CZ94-F1
#
_entry.id   AF-A0A252CZ94-F1
#
_cell.length_a   1.000
_cell.length_b   1.000
_cell.length_c   1.000
_cell.angle_alpha   90.00
_cell.angle_beta   90.00
_cell.angle_gamma   90.00
#
_symmetry.space_group_name_H-M   'P 1'
#
loop_
_entity.id
_entity.type
_entity.pdbx_description
1 polymer ?
#
loop_
_entity_poly.entity_id
_entity_poly.type
_entity_poly.pdbx_seq_one_letter_code
_entity_poly.pdbx_strand_id
1 'polypeptide(L)'
;MSIIICPGIHEPALTESFISECLNLNSDSSSAKNSDNLLIFPEQGLLTLSPLHILQFLHNCLGNELESPVIFISFSAGVVGAMLAANSWRLLGGNVKAFIAIDGWGVPLWGDFPIHRISHDYFTHWSSSLLGSGKNNFYAEPAVDHLSIWRSPQTVQGFWVDLSEEFYPKSDRLSASEFLCLLLKRYEEK
;
A
#
# COMPACT_ATOMS: atom_id res chain seq x y z
N MET A 1 10.72 -11.67 -2.26
CA MET A 1 10.06 -10.49 -1.67
C MET A 1 8.58 -10.75 -1.78
N SER A 2 7.84 -10.58 -0.68
CA SER A 2 6.40 -10.79 -0.65
C SER A 2 5.67 -9.46 -0.53
N ILE A 3 4.49 -9.37 -1.14
CA ILE A 3 3.60 -8.23 -1.01
C ILE A 3 2.39 -8.71 -0.21
N ILE A 4 2.14 -8.10 0.95
CA ILE A 4 0.92 -8.35 1.72
C ILE A 4 -0.12 -7.26 1.45
N ILE A 5 -1.32 -7.68 1.06
CA ILE A 5 -2.50 -6.85 0.87
C ILE A 5 -3.35 -6.90 2.13
N CYS A 6 -3.52 -5.74 2.78
CA CYS A 6 -4.40 -5.56 3.93
C CYS A 6 -5.59 -4.68 3.49
N PRO A 7 -6.69 -5.28 3.00
CA PRO A 7 -7.82 -4.54 2.44
C PRO A 7 -8.56 -3.74 3.52
N GLY A 8 -9.47 -2.86 3.10
CA GLY A 8 -10.37 -2.14 4.01
C GLY A 8 -11.62 -2.96 4.33
N ILE A 9 -12.61 -2.30 4.94
CA ILE A 9 -13.94 -2.90 5.18
C ILE A 9 -14.80 -2.60 3.95
N HIS A 10 -14.86 -3.55 3.02
CA HIS A 10 -15.66 -3.48 1.79
C HIS A 10 -15.83 -4.88 1.18
N GLU A 11 -16.60 -4.99 0.10
CA GLU A 11 -16.78 -6.24 -0.65
C GLU A 11 -15.44 -6.78 -1.18
N PRO A 12 -15.15 -8.09 -1.05
CA PRO A 12 -13.91 -8.70 -1.53
C PRO A 12 -13.62 -8.47 -3.01
N ALA A 13 -14.67 -8.41 -3.84
CA ALA A 13 -14.57 -8.17 -5.28
C ALA A 13 -13.82 -6.87 -5.64
N LEU A 14 -13.79 -5.88 -4.73
CA LEU A 14 -13.01 -4.65 -4.96
C LEU A 14 -11.51 -4.90 -4.85
N THR A 15 -11.07 -5.75 -3.92
CA THR A 15 -9.66 -6.18 -3.82
C THR A 15 -9.27 -7.06 -5.00
N GLU A 16 -10.17 -7.93 -5.46
CA GLU A 16 -9.93 -8.74 -6.65
C GLU A 16 -9.70 -7.84 -7.88
N SER A 17 -10.56 -6.83 -8.05
CA SER A 17 -10.42 -5.80 -9.09
C SER A 17 -9.11 -5.01 -8.95
N PHE A 18 -8.75 -4.60 -7.72
CA PHE A 18 -7.46 -3.93 -7.45
C PHE A 18 -6.28 -4.79 -7.94
N ILE A 19 -6.27 -6.08 -7.61
CA ILE A 19 -5.18 -6.98 -7.97
C ILE A 19 -5.13 -7.20 -9.48
N SER A 20 -6.27 -7.49 -10.12
CA SER A 20 -6.33 -7.76 -11.56
C SER A 20 -5.92 -6.55 -12.39
N GLU A 21 -6.36 -5.36 -11.98
CA GLU A 21 -6.16 -4.14 -12.76
C GLU A 21 -4.87 -3.40 -12.40
N CYS A 22 -4.30 -3.59 -11.20
CA CYS A 22 -3.12 -2.85 -10.78
C CYS A 22 -1.87 -3.70 -10.73
N LEU A 23 -1.95 -4.92 -10.20
CA LEU A 23 -0.77 -5.75 -9.93
C LEU A 23 -0.52 -6.77 -11.06
N ASN A 24 -1.56 -7.21 -11.78
CA ASN A 24 -1.41 -8.18 -12.87
C ASN A 24 -1.07 -7.55 -14.24
N LEU A 25 -1.13 -6.22 -14.39
CA LEU A 25 -0.78 -5.52 -15.65
C LEU A 25 0.70 -5.65 -16.06
N ASN A 26 1.59 -6.13 -15.17
CA ASN A 26 3.02 -6.33 -15.47
C ASN A 26 3.38 -7.78 -15.87
N SER A 27 2.41 -8.67 -16.08
CA SER A 27 2.67 -10.06 -16.49
C SER A 27 3.13 -10.24 -17.95
N ASP A 28 3.31 -9.14 -18.70
CA ASP A 28 3.72 -9.17 -20.12
C ASP A 28 5.26 -9.22 -20.37
N SER A 29 6.06 -9.53 -19.35
CA SER A 29 7.48 -9.86 -19.56
C SER A 29 7.99 -10.94 -18.61
N SER A 30 8.05 -12.17 -19.12
CA SER A 30 9.03 -13.22 -18.75
C SER A 30 9.21 -13.62 -17.27
N SER A 31 8.23 -13.37 -16.40
CA SER A 31 8.27 -13.90 -15.02
C SER A 31 6.89 -14.37 -14.53
N ALA A 32 6.53 -15.59 -14.94
CA ALA A 32 5.41 -16.35 -14.38
C ALA A 32 5.63 -16.79 -12.90
N LYS A 33 6.26 -15.93 -12.08
CA LYS A 33 6.64 -16.19 -10.67
C LYS A 33 6.03 -15.19 -9.68
N ASN A 34 5.20 -14.24 -10.10
CA ASN A 34 4.72 -13.17 -9.22
C ASN A 34 3.43 -13.50 -8.45
N SER A 35 2.71 -14.59 -8.77
CA SER A 35 1.53 -15.01 -7.99
C SER A 35 1.89 -15.57 -6.62
N ASP A 36 3.03 -16.24 -6.49
CA ASP A 36 3.39 -16.98 -5.27
C ASP A 36 3.83 -16.06 -4.12
N ASN A 37 4.06 -14.77 -4.42
CA ASN A 37 4.55 -13.77 -3.48
C ASN A 37 3.48 -12.76 -3.03
N LEU A 38 2.24 -12.87 -3.53
CA LEU A 38 1.14 -12.00 -3.15
C LEU A 38 0.31 -12.65 -2.04
N LEU A 39 0.31 -12.05 -0.86
CA LEU A 39 -0.41 -12.53 0.32
C LEU A 39 -1.61 -11.62 0.59
N ILE A 40 -2.83 -12.13 0.48
CA ILE A 40 -4.04 -11.34 0.73
C ILE A 40 -4.57 -11.69 2.10
N PHE A 41 -4.63 -10.72 3.02
CA PHE A 41 -5.21 -10.96 4.34
C PHE A 41 -6.71 -11.28 4.18
N PRO A 42 -7.17 -12.47 4.60
CA PRO A 42 -8.48 -12.98 4.19
C PRO A 42 -9.64 -12.49 5.07
N GLU A 43 -9.34 -11.97 6.26
CA GLU A 43 -10.37 -11.59 7.22
C GLU A 43 -11.08 -10.29 6.84
N GLN A 44 -12.36 -10.21 7.18
CA GLN A 44 -13.24 -9.09 6.85
C GLN A 44 -13.77 -8.40 8.12
N GLY A 45 -14.32 -7.20 7.95
CA GLY A 45 -14.95 -6.45 9.04
C GLY A 45 -13.94 -5.98 10.10
N LEU A 46 -14.25 -6.17 11.38
CA LEU A 46 -13.41 -5.65 12.46
C LEU A 46 -12.03 -6.33 12.54
N LEU A 47 -11.87 -7.54 12.00
CA LEU A 47 -10.60 -8.26 12.01
C LEU A 47 -9.54 -7.60 11.10
N THR A 48 -9.98 -6.81 10.11
CA THR A 48 -9.12 -5.94 9.30
C THR A 48 -8.31 -4.94 10.14
N LEU A 49 -8.84 -4.55 11.31
CA LEU A 49 -8.17 -3.64 12.24
C LEU A 49 -7.19 -4.35 13.17
N SER A 50 -7.18 -5.70 13.18
CA SER A 50 -6.48 -6.48 14.19
C SER A 50 -5.03 -6.79 13.77
N PRO A 51 -4.01 -6.13 14.33
CA PRO A 51 -2.62 -6.43 14.01
C PRO A 51 -2.22 -7.87 14.33
N LEU A 52 -2.78 -8.46 15.40
CA LEU A 52 -2.47 -9.83 15.79
C LEU A 52 -2.85 -10.85 14.72
N HIS A 53 -4.02 -10.69 14.08
CA HIS A 53 -4.49 -11.59 13.03
C HIS A 53 -3.66 -11.41 11.75
N ILE A 54 -3.28 -10.17 11.41
CA ILE A 54 -2.40 -9.89 10.27
C ILE A 54 -1.00 -10.50 10.50
N LEU A 55 -0.45 -10.37 11.70
CA LEU A 55 0.83 -11.00 12.08
C LEU A 55 0.76 -12.52 12.03
N GLN A 56 -0.30 -13.11 12.59
CA GLN A 56 -0.50 -14.55 12.56
C GLN A 56 -0.60 -15.05 11.12
N PHE A 57 -1.36 -14.35 10.28
CA PHE A 57 -1.46 -14.65 8.85
C PHE A 57 -0.08 -14.58 8.18
N LEU A 58 0.67 -13.50 8.41
CA LEU A 58 2.00 -13.31 7.83
C LEU A 58 2.99 -14.43 8.25
N HIS A 59 2.99 -14.80 9.53
CA HIS A 59 3.76 -15.93 10.05
C HIS A 59 3.32 -17.27 9.43
N ASN A 60 2.02 -17.51 9.24
CA ASN A 60 1.55 -18.74 8.62
C ASN A 60 1.98 -18.85 7.15
N CYS A 61 2.04 -17.71 6.44
CA CYS A 61 2.44 -17.68 5.03
C CYS A 61 3.97 -17.73 4.84
N LEU A 62 4.75 -17.03 5.67
CA LEU A 62 6.21 -16.89 5.51
C LEU A 62 7.01 -17.82 6.45
N GLY A 63 6.35 -18.49 7.39
CA GLY A 63 7.00 -19.35 8.36
C GLY A 63 8.06 -18.61 9.18
N ASN A 64 9.29 -19.16 9.13
CA ASN A 64 10.46 -18.61 9.84
C ASN A 64 11.28 -17.63 8.98
N GLU A 65 10.82 -17.28 7.78
CA GLU A 65 11.54 -16.38 6.86
C GLU A 65 11.36 -14.90 7.24
N LEU A 66 11.69 -14.54 8.48
CA LEU A 66 11.59 -13.16 8.97
C LEU A 66 12.44 -12.18 8.14
N GLU A 67 13.60 -12.63 7.64
CA GLU A 67 14.50 -11.82 6.83
C GLU A 67 14.00 -11.59 5.39
N SER A 68 13.05 -12.40 4.91
CA SER A 68 12.46 -12.24 3.58
C SER A 68 11.75 -10.88 3.51
N PRO A 69 12.13 -9.98 2.56
CA PRO A 69 11.56 -8.64 2.52
C PRO A 69 10.06 -8.67 2.22
N VAL A 70 9.28 -7.93 3.01
CA VAL A 70 7.83 -7.78 2.88
C VAL A 70 7.46 -6.33 2.60
N ILE A 71 6.62 -6.11 1.59
CA ILE A 71 5.96 -4.83 1.33
C ILE A 71 4.51 -4.93 1.78
N PHE A 72 4.06 -3.98 2.59
CA PHE A 72 2.65 -3.86 2.97
C PHE A 72 1.94 -2.89 2.03
N ILE A 73 0.82 -3.31 1.45
CA ILE A 73 -0.13 -2.43 0.77
C ILE A 73 -1.44 -2.54 1.52
N SER A 74 -1.93 -1.41 2.03
CA SER A 74 -3.10 -1.39 2.90
C SER A 74 -4.09 -0.32 2.49
N PHE A 75 -5.38 -0.55 2.72
CA PHE A 75 -6.44 0.36 2.32
C PHE A 75 -7.37 0.74 3.47
N SER A 76 -7.70 2.02 3.57
CA SER A 76 -8.73 2.52 4.50
C SER A 76 -8.51 2.03 5.93
N ALA A 77 -9.51 1.43 6.57
CA ALA A 77 -9.41 0.79 7.89
C ALA A 77 -8.29 -0.27 7.99
N GLY A 78 -7.96 -0.97 6.91
CA GLY A 78 -6.86 -1.94 6.86
C GLY A 78 -5.49 -1.32 7.14
N VAL A 79 -5.32 -0.01 6.90
CA VAL A 79 -4.09 0.72 7.21
C VAL A 79 -3.80 0.68 8.72
N VAL A 80 -4.83 0.71 9.58
CA VAL A 80 -4.66 0.66 11.05
C VAL A 80 -4.02 -0.66 11.47
N GLY A 81 -4.64 -1.78 11.08
CA GLY A 81 -4.15 -3.11 11.41
C GLY A 81 -2.77 -3.37 10.80
N ALA A 82 -2.60 -3.01 9.52
CA ALA A 82 -1.37 -3.20 8.78
C ALA A 82 -0.21 -2.40 9.38
N MET A 83 -0.43 -1.15 9.81
CA MET A 83 0.64 -0.32 10.36
C MET A 83 1.19 -0.89 11.66
N LEU A 84 0.29 -1.33 12.54
CA LEU A 84 0.67 -1.99 13.79
C LEU A 84 1.31 -3.36 13.55
N ALA A 85 0.83 -4.12 12.57
CA ALA A 85 1.42 -5.39 12.17
C ALA A 85 2.82 -5.22 11.56
N ALA A 86 3.03 -4.23 10.67
CA ALA A 86 4.33 -3.95 10.08
C ALA A 86 5.37 -3.56 11.14
N ASN A 87 5.02 -2.67 12.08
CA ASN A 87 5.90 -2.33 13.19
C ASN A 87 6.21 -3.56 14.06
N SER A 88 5.21 -4.38 14.35
CA SER A 88 5.41 -5.60 15.15
C SER A 88 6.28 -6.63 14.43
N TRP A 89 6.08 -6.82 13.13
CA TRP A 89 6.92 -7.69 12.29
C TRP A 89 8.37 -7.23 12.35
N ARG A 90 8.60 -5.92 12.21
CA ARG A 90 9.92 -5.31 12.33
C ARG A 90 10.56 -5.52 13.70
N LEU A 91 9.81 -5.36 14.79
CA LEU A 91 10.28 -5.59 16.15
C LEU A 91 10.65 -7.06 16.40
N LEU A 92 10.02 -8.01 15.70
CA LEU A 92 10.36 -9.43 15.74
C LEU A 92 11.60 -9.80 14.89
N GLY A 93 12.28 -8.80 14.31
CA GLY A 93 13.42 -9.00 13.40
C GLY A 93 13.02 -9.15 11.94
N GLY A 94 11.73 -8.96 11.62
CA GLY A 94 11.20 -9.01 10.27
C GLY A 94 11.70 -7.89 9.37
N ASN A 95 11.84 -8.18 8.08
CA ASN A 95 12.27 -7.20 7.09
C ASN A 95 11.07 -6.52 6.41
N VAL A 96 10.67 -5.35 6.92
CA VAL A 96 9.69 -4.49 6.25
C VAL A 96 10.41 -3.61 5.23
N LYS A 97 10.23 -3.92 3.94
CA LYS A 97 10.88 -3.19 2.85
C LYS A 97 10.24 -1.84 2.58
N ALA A 98 8.91 -1.79 2.63
CA ALA A 98 8.11 -0.57 2.49
C ALA A 98 6.69 -0.78 3.02
N PHE A 99 6.04 0.33 3.35
CA PHE A 99 4.62 0.39 3.72
C PHE A 99 3.89 1.39 2.84
N ILE A 100 2.82 0.95 2.18
CA ILE A 100 2.02 1.74 1.26
C ILE A 100 0.61 1.84 1.85
N ALA A 101 0.26 3.05 2.29
CA ALA A 101 -1.04 3.39 2.85
C ALA A 101 -1.91 4.03 1.77
N ILE A 102 -2.91 3.30 1.30
CA ILE A 102 -3.91 3.80 0.37
C ILE A 102 -5.10 4.30 1.19
N ASP A 103 -5.32 5.59 1.16
CA ASP A 103 -6.48 6.27 1.70
C ASP A 103 -6.76 6.00 3.20
N GLY A 104 -5.70 5.82 3.98
CA GLY A 104 -5.75 5.70 5.44
C GLY A 104 -5.89 7.04 6.15
N TRP A 105 -6.95 7.78 5.87
CA TRP A 105 -7.22 9.08 6.51
C TRP A 105 -7.33 8.93 8.03
N GLY A 106 -6.72 9.86 8.78
CA GLY A 106 -6.74 9.82 10.24
C GLY A 106 -5.87 8.74 10.89
N VAL A 107 -5.16 7.91 10.10
CA VAL A 107 -4.25 6.88 10.63
C VAL A 107 -2.83 7.46 10.78
N PRO A 108 -2.26 7.48 12.00
CA PRO A 108 -0.86 7.81 12.19
C PRO A 108 0.01 6.78 11.49
N LEU A 109 1.01 7.23 10.73
CA LEU A 109 1.96 6.36 10.07
C LEU A 109 3.36 6.61 10.62
N TRP A 110 4.00 5.56 11.10
CA TRP A 110 5.34 5.60 11.68
C TRP A 110 6.05 4.25 11.51
N GLY A 111 7.37 4.28 11.54
CA GLY A 111 8.25 3.11 11.39
C GLY A 111 9.65 3.53 11.00
N ASP A 112 10.62 2.63 11.15
CA ASP A 112 12.01 2.79 10.68
C ASP A 112 12.21 2.32 9.23
N PHE A 113 11.12 2.22 8.48
CA PHE A 113 11.06 1.78 7.09
C PHE A 113 10.36 2.82 6.21
N PRO A 114 10.54 2.80 4.87
CA PRO A 114 9.86 3.71 3.96
C PRO A 114 8.33 3.61 4.04
N ILE A 115 7.65 4.76 4.07
CA ILE A 115 6.19 4.87 4.12
C ILE A 115 5.72 5.78 2.98
N HIS A 116 4.74 5.30 2.21
CA HIS A 116 4.13 6.01 1.08
C HIS A 116 2.64 6.16 1.31
N ARG A 117 2.08 7.34 1.00
CA ARG A 117 0.65 7.60 1.02
C ARG A 117 0.10 7.76 -0.39
N ILE A 118 -1.04 7.15 -0.65
CA ILE A 118 -1.84 7.33 -1.87
C ILE A 118 -3.23 7.80 -1.41
N SER A 119 -3.67 8.99 -1.80
CA SER A 119 -4.94 9.58 -1.34
C SER A 119 -5.92 9.79 -2.50
N HIS A 120 -7.23 9.63 -2.25
CA HIS A 120 -8.27 9.83 -3.26
C HIS A 120 -8.53 11.30 -3.62
N ASP A 121 -7.94 12.24 -2.88
CA ASP A 121 -8.00 13.68 -3.14
C ASP A 121 -6.84 14.42 -2.45
N TYR A 122 -6.72 15.72 -2.76
CA TYR A 122 -5.74 16.62 -2.15
C TYR A 122 -6.01 16.88 -0.65
N PHE A 123 -7.27 16.98 -0.24
CA PHE A 123 -7.62 17.31 1.16
C PHE A 123 -7.19 16.20 2.13
N THR A 124 -7.47 14.95 1.77
CA THR A 124 -7.05 13.76 2.51
C THR A 124 -5.53 13.66 2.55
N HIS A 125 -4.87 13.94 1.43
CA HIS A 125 -3.40 13.97 1.37
C HIS A 125 -2.80 14.99 2.34
N TRP A 126 -3.22 16.25 2.23
CA TRP A 126 -2.73 17.34 3.06
C TRP A 126 -3.03 17.11 4.54
N SER A 127 -4.27 16.78 4.90
CA SER A 127 -4.66 16.61 6.31
C SER A 127 -3.99 15.40 6.95
N SER A 128 -3.78 14.31 6.20
CA SER A 128 -3.09 13.11 6.70
C SER A 128 -1.59 13.31 6.90
N SER A 129 -0.97 14.28 6.23
CA SER A 129 0.47 14.56 6.37
C SER A 129 0.86 14.97 7.79
N LEU A 130 -0.07 15.57 8.55
CA LEU A 130 0.09 15.91 9.96
C LEU A 130 0.27 14.67 10.86
N LEU A 131 -0.20 13.52 10.40
CA LEU A 131 -0.11 12.23 11.09
C LEU A 131 0.98 11.34 10.49
N GLY A 132 2.01 11.95 9.92
CA GLY A 132 3.10 11.27 9.23
C GLY A 132 3.02 11.54 7.74
N SER A 133 3.96 12.31 7.23
CA SER A 133 3.95 12.81 5.85
C SER A 133 4.21 11.72 4.82
N GLY A 134 4.93 10.65 5.18
CA GLY A 134 5.50 9.72 4.20
C GLY A 134 6.54 10.39 3.30
N LYS A 135 6.99 9.67 2.27
CA LYS A 135 7.86 10.15 1.18
C LYS A 135 7.32 9.59 -0.12
N ASN A 136 7.56 10.24 -1.27
CA ASN A 136 7.08 9.77 -2.58
C ASN A 136 5.61 9.32 -2.48
N ASN A 137 4.70 10.28 -2.37
CA ASN A 137 3.27 10.10 -2.18
C ASN A 137 2.51 10.37 -3.48
N PHE A 138 1.22 10.05 -3.47
CA PHE A 138 0.28 10.36 -4.53
C PHE A 138 -1.01 10.95 -3.96
N TYR A 139 -1.60 11.90 -4.68
CA TYR A 139 -3.00 12.27 -4.48
C TYR A 139 -3.72 12.40 -5.83
N ALA A 140 -4.98 11.98 -5.87
CA ALA A 140 -5.80 12.09 -7.06
C ALA A 140 -6.23 13.55 -7.30
N GLU A 141 -6.21 13.95 -8.56
CA GLU A 141 -6.72 15.24 -9.02
C GLU A 141 -7.21 15.05 -10.48
N PRO A 142 -8.51 15.07 -10.78
CA PRO A 142 -9.60 15.42 -9.86
C PRO A 142 -9.79 14.36 -8.75
N ALA A 143 -10.40 14.80 -7.64
CA ALA A 143 -10.81 13.92 -6.55
C ALA A 143 -11.76 12.80 -7.05
N VAL A 144 -11.66 11.62 -6.45
CA VAL A 144 -12.52 10.46 -6.74
C VAL A 144 -13.12 9.89 -5.46
N ASP A 145 -14.16 9.06 -5.56
CA ASP A 145 -14.70 8.40 -4.36
C ASP A 145 -13.64 7.51 -3.67
N HIS A 146 -13.70 7.43 -2.34
CA HIS A 146 -12.85 6.59 -1.49
C HIS A 146 -12.62 5.18 -2.05
N LEU A 147 -13.69 4.50 -2.49
CA LEU A 147 -13.58 3.13 -3.00
C LEU A 147 -13.03 3.06 -4.43
N SER A 148 -13.11 4.15 -5.21
CA SER A 148 -12.66 4.16 -6.61
C SER A 148 -11.16 4.02 -6.73
N ILE A 149 -10.38 4.62 -5.82
CA ILE A 149 -8.92 4.48 -5.82
C ILE A 149 -8.46 3.06 -5.51
N TRP A 150 -9.24 2.30 -4.75
CA TRP A 150 -8.98 0.89 -4.50
C TRP A 150 -9.50 0.01 -5.64
N ARG A 151 -10.76 0.19 -6.05
CA ARG A 151 -11.40 -0.66 -7.07
C ARG A 151 -10.72 -0.55 -8.44
N SER A 152 -10.38 0.66 -8.86
CA SER A 152 -9.95 0.95 -10.23
C SER A 152 -8.82 2.00 -10.28
N PRO A 153 -7.67 1.75 -9.63
CA PRO A 153 -6.56 2.71 -9.53
C PRO A 153 -6.02 3.17 -10.89
N GLN A 154 -6.14 2.36 -11.95
CA GLN A 154 -5.76 2.69 -13.32
C GLN A 154 -6.59 3.80 -13.96
N THR A 155 -7.77 4.07 -13.41
CA THR A 155 -8.64 5.16 -13.86
C THR A 155 -8.44 6.46 -13.06
N VAL A 156 -7.73 6.37 -11.93
CA VAL A 156 -7.57 7.49 -10.99
C VAL A 156 -6.30 8.26 -11.30
N GLN A 157 -6.45 9.43 -11.92
CA GLN A 157 -5.35 10.32 -12.29
C GLN A 157 -4.96 11.25 -11.14
N GLY A 158 -3.68 11.59 -11.03
CA GLY A 158 -3.19 12.46 -9.96
C GLY A 158 -1.74 12.86 -10.11
N PHE A 159 -1.15 13.27 -9.00
CA PHE A 159 0.22 13.77 -8.94
C PHE A 159 1.07 12.95 -7.98
N TRP A 160 2.26 12.57 -8.44
CA TRP A 160 3.35 12.16 -7.56
C TRP A 160 3.89 13.40 -6.85
N VAL A 161 3.98 13.36 -5.52
CA VAL A 161 4.64 14.39 -4.72
C VAL A 161 5.68 13.80 -3.78
N ASP A 162 6.90 14.35 -3.80
CA ASP A 162 7.90 14.07 -2.77
C ASP A 162 8.10 15.28 -1.87
N LEU A 163 7.72 15.16 -0.61
CA LEU A 163 7.75 16.27 0.36
C LEU A 163 9.18 16.67 0.77
N SER A 164 10.20 15.91 0.35
CA SER A 164 11.61 16.28 0.57
C SER A 164 12.17 17.25 -0.47
N GLU A 165 11.45 17.54 -1.56
CA GLU A 165 11.87 18.54 -2.53
C GLU A 165 11.08 19.84 -2.29
N GLU A 166 11.77 20.85 -1.74
CA GLU A 166 11.22 22.15 -1.29
C GLU A 166 10.48 22.96 -2.37
N PHE A 167 10.52 22.52 -3.63
CA PHE A 167 9.82 23.14 -4.75
C PHE A 167 9.19 22.05 -5.60
N TYR A 168 7.89 21.83 -5.44
CA TYR A 168 7.08 20.91 -6.24
C TYR A 168 7.37 21.07 -7.75
N PRO A 169 8.16 20.19 -8.39
CA PRO A 169 8.06 20.07 -9.82
C PRO A 169 6.69 19.43 -10.03
N LYS A 170 5.83 20.05 -10.85
CA LYS A 170 4.61 19.38 -11.31
C LYS A 170 5.07 18.14 -12.08
N SER A 171 5.14 17.01 -11.39
CA SER A 171 5.29 15.70 -12.00
C SER A 171 4.19 15.55 -13.04
N ASP A 172 4.54 14.95 -14.18
CA ASP A 172 3.55 14.58 -15.18
C ASP A 172 2.42 13.79 -14.52
N ARG A 173 1.18 14.08 -14.91
CA ARG A 173 0.01 13.37 -14.39
C ARG A 173 0.17 11.89 -14.70
N LEU A 174 -0.08 11.07 -13.69
CA LEU A 174 -0.08 9.62 -13.81
C LEU A 174 -1.27 9.04 -13.05
N SER A 175 -1.65 7.83 -13.40
CA SER A 175 -2.64 7.07 -12.65
C SER A 175 -2.07 6.56 -11.33
N ALA A 176 -2.96 6.27 -10.36
CA ALA A 176 -2.58 5.66 -9.10
C ALA A 176 -1.92 4.28 -9.31
N SER A 177 -2.34 3.53 -10.35
CA SER A 177 -1.70 2.26 -10.70
C SER A 177 -0.30 2.45 -11.27
N GLU A 178 -0.09 3.41 -12.18
CA GLU A 178 1.24 3.71 -12.72
C GLU A 178 2.19 4.15 -11.60
N PHE A 179 1.72 5.01 -10.70
CA PHE A 179 2.48 5.42 -9.52
C PHE A 179 2.86 4.21 -8.65
N LEU A 180 1.91 3.33 -8.33
CA LEU A 180 2.17 2.15 -7.52
C LEU A 180 3.15 1.19 -8.22
N CYS A 181 3.01 0.98 -9.54
CA CYS A 181 3.92 0.15 -10.33
C CYS A 181 5.35 0.70 -10.33
N LEU A 182 5.53 2.01 -10.55
CA LEU A 182 6.84 2.65 -10.50
C LEU A 182 7.47 2.53 -9.11
N LEU A 183 6.65 2.67 -8.07
CA LEU A 183 7.09 2.53 -6.69
C LEU A 183 7.53 1.09 -6.36
N LEU A 184 6.75 0.09 -6.76
CA LEU A 184 7.08 -1.33 -6.55
C LEU A 184 8.35 -1.72 -7.31
N LYS A 185 8.49 -1.30 -8.58
CA LYS A 185 9.70 -1.54 -9.38
C LYS A 185 10.96 -0.98 -8.71
N ARG A 186 10.87 0.22 -8.11
CA ARG A 186 11.98 0.83 -7.34
C ARG A 186 12.41 -0.03 -6.14
N TYR A 187 11.49 -0.81 -5.57
CA TYR A 187 11.80 -1.74 -4.50
C TYR A 187 12.23 -3.12 -5.01
N GLU A 188 12.00 -3.49 -6.26
CA GLU A 188 12.57 -4.72 -6.82
C GLU A 188 14.06 -4.55 -7.17
N GLU A 189 14.46 -3.36 -7.64
CA GLU A 189 15.83 -3.05 -8.08
C GLU A 189 16.81 -2.76 -6.91
N LYS A 190 16.31 -2.56 -5.69
CA LYS A 190 17.08 -2.26 -4.47
C LYS A 190 17.22 -3.46 -3.55
#